data_AF-A0A6V8EZ43-F1
#
_entry.id   AF-A0A6V8EZ43-F1
#
_cell.length_a   1.000
_cell.length_b   1.000
_cell.length_c   1.000
_cell.angle_alpha   90.00
_cell.angle_beta   90.00
_cell.angle_gamma   90.00
#
_symmetry.space_group_name_H-M   'P 1'
#
loop_
_entity.id
_entity.type
_entity.pdbx_description
1 polymer ?
#
loop_
_entity_poly.entity_id
_entity_poly.type
_entity_poly.pdbx_seq_one_letter_code
_entity_poly.pdbx_strand_id
1 'polypeptide(L)'
;MNLIIPPEPLVLKKQSGEQKGREWDIDSLSLWFGNRLPTYLWNDAGWSKPLKAEGYNWQSFLKILSLHKKEMIRWSRNALSWKDFLLKLQDTIKDPVFKTILLRQDKREVMTDE
;
A
#
# COMPACT_ATOMS: atom_id res chain seq x y z
N MET A 1 -11.32 13.33 -0.95
CA MET A 1 -10.74 12.63 -2.12
C MET A 1 -11.56 11.43 -2.52
N ASN A 2 -11.69 11.19 -3.83
CA ASN A 2 -12.32 9.98 -4.38
C ASN A 2 -11.24 9.02 -4.91
N LEU A 3 -10.90 7.99 -4.13
CA LEU A 3 -9.97 6.96 -4.55
C LEU A 3 -10.79 5.80 -5.12
N ILE A 4 -10.61 5.53 -6.42
CA ILE A 4 -11.29 4.40 -7.06
C ILE A 4 -10.82 3.09 -6.42
N ILE A 5 -11.72 2.13 -6.27
CA ILE A 5 -11.38 0.76 -5.85
C ILE A 5 -11.09 -0.02 -7.14
N PRO A 6 -9.81 -0.18 -7.55
CA PRO A 6 -9.50 -0.93 -8.74
C PRO A 6 -9.90 -2.41 -8.58
N PRO A 7 -10.13 -3.12 -9.70
CA PRO A 7 -10.34 -4.57 -9.66
C PRO A 7 -9.14 -5.27 -9.02
N GLU A 8 -9.38 -6.40 -8.37
CA GLU A 8 -8.32 -7.19 -7.75
C GLU A 8 -7.33 -7.65 -8.85
N PRO A 9 -6.02 -7.40 -8.70
CA PRO A 9 -5.04 -7.89 -9.66
C PRO A 9 -4.85 -9.40 -9.46
N LEU A 10 -5.79 -10.20 -10.00
CA LEU A 10 -5.80 -11.66 -9.92
C LEU A 10 -4.51 -12.31 -10.45
N VAL A 11 -3.81 -11.63 -11.36
CA VAL A 11 -2.51 -12.02 -11.90
C VAL A 11 -1.43 -12.07 -10.79
N LEU A 12 -1.44 -11.11 -9.87
CA LEU A 12 -0.50 -11.06 -8.73
C LEU A 12 -0.83 -12.14 -7.69
N LYS A 13 -2.11 -12.46 -7.53
CA LYS A 13 -2.61 -13.46 -6.58
C LYS A 13 -2.30 -14.90 -7.00
N LYS A 14 -2.36 -15.20 -8.31
CA LYS A 14 -2.01 -16.52 -8.85
C LYS A 14 -0.54 -16.90 -8.61
N GLN A 15 0.39 -15.94 -8.67
CA GLN A 15 1.81 -16.19 -8.38
C GLN A 15 2.09 -16.60 -6.92
N SER A 16 1.21 -16.26 -5.97
CA SER A 16 1.30 -16.71 -4.56
C SER A 16 0.61 -18.05 -4.30
N GLY A 17 -0.29 -18.51 -5.19
CA GLY A 17 -1.10 -19.71 -4.98
C GLY A 17 -0.36 -21.05 -5.13
N GLU A 18 0.74 -21.07 -5.87
CA GLU A 18 1.51 -22.29 -6.17
C GLU A 18 2.49 -22.70 -5.05
N GLN A 19 2.72 -21.86 -4.04
CA GLN A 19 3.53 -22.18 -2.85
C GLN A 19 2.67 -22.65 -1.67
N LYS A 20 1.85 -23.69 -1.87
CA LYS A 20 1.18 -24.39 -0.76
C LYS A 20 2.16 -25.35 -0.09
N GLY A 21 2.77 -24.95 1.03
CA GLY A 21 3.40 -25.93 1.93
C GLY A 21 4.61 -25.49 2.74
N ARG A 22 5.21 -24.32 2.46
CA ARG A 22 6.23 -23.76 3.34
C ARG A 22 5.60 -22.71 4.24
N GLU A 23 5.83 -22.86 5.53
CA GLU A 23 5.60 -21.82 6.53
C GLU A 23 6.27 -20.56 6.00
N TRP A 24 5.45 -19.62 5.53
CA TRP A 24 5.90 -18.49 4.73
C TRP A 24 6.93 -17.70 5.53
N ASP A 25 8.13 -17.52 4.97
CA ASP A 25 9.11 -16.63 5.55
C ASP A 25 8.56 -15.20 5.45
N ILE A 26 8.04 -14.72 6.58
CA ILE A 26 7.34 -13.44 6.75
C ILE A 26 8.27 -12.25 6.44
N ASP A 27 9.58 -12.48 6.42
CA ASP A 27 10.61 -11.45 6.31
C ASP A 27 10.57 -10.72 4.96
N SER A 28 9.99 -11.35 3.94
CA SER A 28 9.74 -10.74 2.64
C SER A 28 8.60 -11.48 1.94
N LEU A 29 7.39 -10.92 1.88
CA LEU A 29 6.42 -11.36 0.86
C LEU A 29 6.45 -10.41 -0.36
N SER A 30 7.42 -10.57 -1.27
CA SER A 30 8.83 -10.20 -1.08
C SER A 30 9.03 -8.81 -1.72
N LEU A 31 9.27 -7.80 -0.88
CA LEU A 31 9.13 -6.36 -1.17
C LEU A 31 7.88 -6.04 -2.02
N TRP A 32 6.70 -6.38 -1.50
CA TRP A 32 5.37 -6.17 -2.11
C TRP A 32 5.11 -6.95 -3.42
N PHE A 33 6.01 -7.91 -3.75
CA PHE A 33 6.22 -8.56 -5.06
C PHE A 33 6.72 -7.60 -6.15
N GLY A 34 7.81 -6.88 -5.86
CA GLY A 34 8.61 -6.08 -6.82
C GLY A 34 8.11 -4.65 -7.04
N ASN A 35 7.56 -4.00 -6.00
CA ASN A 35 6.79 -2.74 -6.11
C ASN A 35 5.55 -2.81 -7.00
N ARG A 36 5.18 -3.97 -7.54
CA ARG A 36 4.05 -4.10 -8.47
C ARG A 36 2.73 -3.69 -7.86
N LEU A 37 2.47 -4.07 -6.61
CA LEU A 37 1.23 -3.71 -5.93
C LEU A 37 1.16 -2.19 -5.64
N PRO A 38 2.17 -1.57 -5.01
CA PRO A 38 2.24 -0.11 -4.92
C PRO A 38 2.11 0.58 -6.27
N THR A 39 2.80 0.09 -7.32
CA THR A 39 2.82 0.68 -8.66
C THR A 39 1.46 0.54 -9.34
N TYR A 40 0.78 -0.59 -9.19
CA TYR A 40 -0.56 -0.82 -9.68
C TYR A 40 -1.54 0.18 -9.06
N LEU A 41 -1.53 0.35 -7.73
CA LEU A 41 -2.40 1.31 -7.07
C LEU A 41 -2.09 2.75 -7.47
N TRP A 42 -0.81 3.08 -7.60
CA TRP A 42 -0.40 4.45 -7.88
C TRP A 42 -0.62 4.87 -9.34
N ASN A 43 -0.22 4.02 -10.29
CA ASN A 43 -0.30 4.29 -11.73
C ASN A 43 -1.60 3.77 -12.34
N ASP A 44 -1.85 2.46 -12.24
CA ASP A 44 -2.97 1.80 -12.94
C ASP A 44 -4.33 2.21 -12.35
N ALA A 45 -4.45 2.21 -11.03
CA ALA A 45 -5.63 2.72 -10.34
C ALA A 45 -5.66 4.27 -10.30
N GLY A 46 -4.63 4.94 -10.80
CA GLY A 46 -4.58 6.39 -10.90
C GLY A 46 -4.56 7.13 -9.57
N TRP A 47 -4.20 6.48 -8.45
CA TRP A 47 -4.18 7.14 -7.13
C TRP A 47 -3.11 8.23 -7.04
N SER A 48 -2.09 8.22 -7.91
CA SER A 48 -1.05 9.24 -7.94
C SER A 48 -1.62 10.66 -8.04
N LYS A 49 -2.60 10.88 -8.93
CA LYS A 49 -3.18 12.22 -9.16
C LYS A 49 -3.84 12.81 -7.92
N PRO A 50 -4.82 12.12 -7.29
CA PRO A 50 -5.39 12.60 -6.05
C PRO A 50 -4.32 12.66 -4.95
N LEU A 51 -3.56 11.61 -4.69
CA LEU A 51 -2.57 11.61 -3.61
C LEU A 51 -1.58 12.79 -3.68
N LYS A 52 -1.07 13.11 -4.87
CA LYS A 52 -0.19 14.27 -5.08
C LYS A 52 -0.89 15.61 -4.85
N ALA A 53 -2.14 15.76 -5.24
CA ALA A 53 -2.93 16.98 -4.98
C ALA A 53 -3.13 17.23 -3.47
N GLU A 54 -3.15 16.15 -2.68
CA GLU A 54 -3.23 16.20 -1.22
C GLU A 54 -1.87 16.44 -0.54
N GLY A 55 -0.77 16.38 -1.29
CA GLY A 55 0.61 16.52 -0.80
C GLY A 55 1.36 15.20 -0.56
N TYR A 56 0.77 14.04 -0.85
CA TYR A 56 1.45 12.75 -0.70
C TYR A 56 2.38 12.47 -1.88
N ASN A 57 3.60 12.03 -1.57
CA ASN A 57 4.55 11.52 -2.54
C ASN A 57 4.58 9.97 -2.52
N TRP A 58 5.35 9.39 -3.45
CA TRP A 58 5.50 7.94 -3.56
C TRP A 58 6.07 7.30 -2.28
N GLN A 59 7.01 7.97 -1.60
CA GLN A 59 7.62 7.47 -0.37
C GLN A 59 6.62 7.41 0.79
N SER A 60 5.84 8.48 0.96
CA SER A 60 4.74 8.55 1.93
C SER A 60 3.71 7.45 1.67
N PHE A 61 3.40 7.18 0.40
CA PHE A 61 2.49 6.09 0.03
C PHE A 61 3.04 4.70 0.39
N LEU A 62 4.32 4.45 0.13
CA LEU A 62 4.99 3.21 0.54
C LEU A 62 5.02 3.03 2.07
N LYS A 63 5.20 4.14 2.81
CA LYS A 63 5.11 4.12 4.29
C LYS A 63 3.71 3.73 4.76
N ILE A 64 2.65 4.32 4.19
CA ILE A 64 1.26 3.97 4.52
C ILE A 64 1.01 2.49 4.26
N LEU A 65 1.38 2.00 3.08
CA LEU A 65 1.26 0.57 2.75
C LEU A 65 1.98 -0.29 3.78
N SER A 66 3.20 0.10 4.18
CA SER A 66 4.02 -0.60 5.18
C SER A 66 3.36 -0.72 6.56
N LEU A 67 2.45 0.18 6.92
CA LEU A 67 1.66 0.07 8.16
C LEU A 67 0.59 -1.04 8.06
N HIS A 68 0.08 -1.29 6.86
CA HIS A 68 -0.95 -2.29 6.58
C HIS A 68 -0.40 -3.65 6.13
N LYS A 69 0.86 -3.97 6.46
CA LYS A 69 1.49 -5.28 6.15
C LYS A 69 0.65 -6.47 6.64
N LYS A 70 0.07 -6.37 7.84
CA LYS A 70 -0.78 -7.43 8.41
C LYS A 70 -2.02 -7.70 7.57
N GLU A 71 -2.74 -6.64 7.18
CA GLU A 71 -3.94 -6.73 6.33
C GLU A 71 -3.59 -7.29 4.96
N MET A 72 -2.44 -6.92 4.42
CA MET A 72 -1.95 -7.45 3.16
C MET A 72 -1.66 -8.96 3.23
N ILE A 73 -1.01 -9.43 4.30
CA ILE A 73 -0.76 -10.86 4.52
C ILE A 73 -2.10 -11.60 4.62
N ARG A 74 -3.09 -11.03 5.32
CA ARG A 74 -4.44 -11.59 5.40
C ARG A 74 -5.10 -11.65 4.03
N TRP A 75 -5.01 -10.59 3.23
CA TRP A 75 -5.54 -10.57 1.86
C TRP A 75 -4.87 -11.63 0.97
N SER A 76 -3.54 -11.72 1.01
CA SER A 76 -2.78 -12.72 0.25
C SER A 76 -3.15 -14.16 0.62
N ARG A 77 -3.59 -14.39 1.86
CA ARG A 77 -4.05 -15.70 2.36
C ARG A 77 -5.55 -15.95 2.15
N ASN A 78 -6.24 -15.12 1.37
CA ASN A 78 -7.71 -15.12 1.23
C ASN A 78 -8.47 -14.93 2.56
N ALA A 79 -7.81 -14.46 3.62
CA ALA A 79 -8.42 -14.16 4.90
C ALA A 79 -8.99 -12.73 4.98
N LEU A 80 -8.78 -11.91 3.94
CA LEU A 80 -9.34 -10.56 3.79
C LEU A 80 -9.67 -10.31 2.32
N SER A 81 -10.82 -9.72 2.01
CA SER A 81 -11.18 -9.37 0.63
C SER A 81 -10.34 -8.20 0.13
N TRP A 82 -10.07 -8.15 -1.18
CA TRP A 82 -9.38 -7.02 -1.81
C TRP A 82 -10.06 -5.67 -1.54
N LYS A 83 -11.39 -5.64 -1.62
CA LYS A 83 -12.19 -4.45 -1.31
C LYS A 83 -11.98 -3.98 0.13
N ASP A 84 -12.02 -4.89 1.10
CA ASP A 84 -11.83 -4.57 2.52
C ASP A 84 -10.41 -4.08 2.81
N PHE A 85 -9.40 -4.69 2.19
CA PHE A 85 -8.03 -4.22 2.27
C PHE A 85 -7.91 -2.77 1.79
N LEU A 86 -8.46 -2.46 0.61
CA LEU A 86 -8.41 -1.11 0.05
C LEU A 86 -9.22 -0.11 0.86
N LEU A 87 -10.37 -0.48 1.40
CA LEU A 87 -11.16 0.41 2.26
C LEU A 87 -10.38 0.82 3.50
N LYS A 88 -9.70 -0.12 4.16
CA LYS A 88 -8.83 0.18 5.31
C LYS A 88 -7.69 1.12 4.94
N LEU A 89 -7.06 0.89 3.78
CA LEU A 89 -5.99 1.75 3.27
C LEU A 89 -6.50 3.18 2.98
N GLN A 90 -7.67 3.31 2.36
CA GLN A 90 -8.28 4.61 2.10
C GLN A 90 -8.65 5.36 3.37
N ASP A 91 -9.12 4.65 4.39
CA ASP A 91 -9.48 5.22 5.68
C ASP A 91 -8.25 5.88 6.33
N THR A 92 -7.11 5.19 6.33
CA THR A 92 -5.83 5.73 6.85
C THR A 92 -5.30 6.89 6.01
N ILE A 93 -5.46 6.87 4.68
CA ILE A 93 -5.08 8.00 3.82
C ILE A 93 -5.96 9.23 4.08
N LYS A 94 -7.26 9.03 4.32
CA LYS A 94 -8.22 10.12 4.56
C LYS A 94 -8.15 10.65 5.99
N ASP A 95 -7.54 9.91 6.91
CA ASP A 95 -7.40 10.31 8.28
C ASP A 95 -6.51 11.57 8.42
N PRO A 96 -7.05 12.69 8.95
CA PRO A 96 -6.35 13.96 9.01
C PRO A 96 -5.16 13.93 9.98
N VAL A 97 -5.19 13.04 10.98
CA VAL A 97 -4.09 12.88 11.95
C VAL A 97 -2.92 12.18 11.27
N PHE A 98 -3.18 11.07 10.57
CA PHE A 98 -2.17 10.38 9.76
C PHE A 98 -1.57 11.28 8.69
N LYS A 99 -2.42 12.04 7.98
CA LYS A 99 -1.95 13.05 7.02
C LYS A 99 -0.94 14.01 7.65
N THR A 100 -1.27 14.55 8.82
CA THR A 100 -0.41 15.50 9.52
C THR A 100 0.92 14.87 9.95
N ILE A 101 0.89 13.63 10.44
CA ILE A 101 2.10 12.93 10.91
C ILE A 101 3.02 12.58 9.73
N LEU A 102 2.48 12.00 8.66
CA LEU A 102 3.25 11.62 7.48
C LEU A 102 3.88 12.83 6.78
N LEU A 103 3.10 13.89 6.54
CA LEU A 103 3.61 15.10 5.88
C LEU A 103 4.64 15.85 6.73
N ARG A 104 4.57 15.76 8.07
CA ARG A 104 5.57 16.34 8.97
C ARG A 104 6.89 15.54 8.97
N GLN A 105 6.83 14.22 8.82
CA GLN A 105 8.02 13.37 8.78
C GLN A 105 8.80 13.56 7.48
N ASP A 106 8.11 13.66 6.35
CA ASP A 106 8.72 13.89 5.02
C ASP A 106 9.53 15.21 4.98
N LYS A 107 9.03 16.25 5.67
CA LYS A 107 9.70 17.57 5.75
C LYS A 107 10.94 17.59 6.65
N ARG A 108 11.09 16.63 7.59
CA ARG A 108 12.26 16.53 8.46
C ARG A 108 13.42 15.77 7.83
N GLU A 109 13.13 14.75 7.02
CA GLU A 109 14.17 13.97 6.34
C GLU A 109 14.93 14.79 5.29
N VAL A 110 14.31 15.82 4.70
CA VAL A 110 14.96 16.74 3.73
C VAL A 110 15.93 17.75 4.40
N MET A 111 15.90 17.91 5.73
CA MET A 111 16.74 18.88 6.45
C MET A 111 17.96 18.26 7.14
N THR A 112 18.32 17.00 6.83
CA THR A 112 19.47 16.32 7.47
C THR A 112 20.60 15.99 6.49
N ASP A 113 20.62 16.67 5.34
CA ASP A 113 21.70 16.63 4.35
C ASP A 113 22.26 18.07 4.21
N GLU A 114 22.99 18.54 5.22
CA GLU A 114 23.92 19.69 5.15
C GLU A 114 25.12 19.46 6.07
#